data_AF-A0A3P8HCJ1-F1
#
_entry.id   AF-A0A3P8HCJ1-F1
#
_cell.length_a   1.000
_cell.length_b   1.000
_cell.length_c   1.000
_cell.angle_alpha   90.00
_cell.angle_beta   90.00
_cell.angle_gamma   90.00
#
_symmetry.space_group_name_H-M   'P 1'
#
loop_
_entity.id
_entity.type
_entity.pdbx_description
1 polymer ?
#
loop_
_entity_poly.entity_id
_entity_poly.type
_entity_poly.pdbx_seq_one_letter_code
_entity_poly.pdbx_strand_id
1 'polypeptide(L)'
;MRIVLDCTAKHKEQSLLDMLYQGPDTTANLVGILPRFRKESVDVTADIEEMFMQVKVPKHGKGALRFLWWPQGDPLKDPEEYQITVQPFGATSSPICAKFALNRAAREFGTGYERAVLKAIEENFYVDDCLASFPTRDEALRFAKKITELLEKGDIVLLASETPTHGKWPMGTIDAVETDGDGLMQTVAVHTDGGKIRRDVRRLCLLEGAD
;
A
#
# COMPACT_ATOMS: atom_id res chain seq x y z
N MET A 1 1.36 -19.59 -0.29
CA MET A 1 2.61 -19.56 -1.07
C MET A 1 2.87 -18.10 -1.39
N ARG A 2 4.06 -17.54 -1.07
CA ARG A 2 4.41 -16.14 -1.34
C ARG A 2 5.39 -16.09 -2.50
N ILE A 3 5.09 -15.30 -3.52
CA ILE A 3 5.99 -15.08 -4.66
C ILE A 3 6.99 -13.99 -4.26
N VAL A 4 8.29 -14.27 -4.39
CA VAL A 4 9.37 -13.32 -4.10
C VAL A 4 10.26 -13.21 -5.33
N LEU A 5 10.51 -11.98 -5.77
CA LEU A 5 11.46 -11.73 -6.84
C LEU A 5 12.87 -11.71 -6.23
N ASP A 6 13.71 -12.67 -6.61
CA ASP A 6 15.11 -12.66 -6.21
C ASP A 6 15.88 -11.59 -6.98
N CYS A 7 15.93 -10.39 -6.40
CA CYS A 7 16.67 -9.26 -6.95
C CYS A 7 18.19 -9.40 -6.77
N THR A 8 18.66 -10.41 -6.02
CA THR A 8 20.07 -10.64 -5.70
C THR A 8 20.76 -11.62 -6.65
N ALA A 9 19.97 -12.35 -7.45
CA ALA A 9 20.49 -13.27 -8.45
C ALA A 9 21.47 -12.56 -9.38
N LYS A 10 22.71 -13.08 -9.43
CA LYS A 10 23.80 -12.48 -10.20
C LYS A 10 23.89 -13.11 -11.58
N HIS A 11 24.05 -12.26 -12.59
CA HIS A 11 24.47 -12.63 -13.93
C HIS A 11 25.63 -11.72 -14.34
N LYS A 12 26.77 -12.31 -14.75
CA LYS A 12 27.99 -11.56 -15.08
C LYS A 12 28.40 -10.60 -13.94
N GLU A 13 28.44 -11.10 -12.71
CA GLU A 13 28.79 -10.37 -11.48
C GLU A 13 27.82 -9.24 -11.06
N GLN A 14 26.75 -8.98 -11.81
CA GLN A 14 25.77 -7.94 -11.49
C GLN A 14 24.40 -8.57 -11.18
N SER A 15 23.72 -8.02 -10.17
CA SER A 15 22.32 -8.32 -9.85
C SER A 15 21.44 -7.11 -10.15
N LEU A 16 20.12 -7.31 -10.14
CA LEU A 16 19.18 -6.19 -10.19
C LEU A 16 19.39 -5.26 -8.99
N LEU A 17 19.67 -5.80 -7.81
CA LEU A 17 19.89 -5.03 -6.58
C LEU A 17 21.07 -4.05 -6.72
N ASP A 18 22.16 -4.48 -7.37
CA ASP A 18 23.36 -3.66 -7.60
C ASP A 18 23.08 -2.45 -8.51
N MET A 19 22.03 -2.55 -9.33
CA MET A 19 21.61 -1.54 -10.30
C MET A 19 20.47 -0.65 -9.80
N LEU A 20 19.79 -1.05 -8.71
CA LEU A 20 18.71 -0.28 -8.11
C LEU A 20 19.27 0.79 -7.17
N TYR A 21 18.82 2.03 -7.38
CA TYR A 21 19.08 3.10 -6.44
C TYR A 21 18.26 2.89 -5.16
N GLN A 22 18.93 2.54 -4.06
CA GLN A 22 18.30 2.31 -2.75
C GLN A 22 17.60 3.57 -2.20
N GLY A 23 18.11 4.76 -2.51
CA GLY A 23 17.65 6.01 -1.91
C GLY A 23 18.14 6.23 -0.48
N PRO A 24 17.85 7.41 0.10
CA PRO A 24 18.18 7.69 1.50
C PRO A 24 17.41 6.77 2.45
N ASP A 25 18.03 6.40 3.57
CA ASP A 25 17.31 5.70 4.63
C ASP A 25 16.27 6.65 5.25
N THR A 26 15.01 6.40 4.93
CA THR A 26 13.85 7.16 5.41
C THR A 26 13.03 6.37 6.43
N THR A 27 13.52 5.20 6.82
CA THR A 27 12.89 4.36 7.84
C THR A 27 12.93 5.12 9.15
N ALA A 28 11.77 5.28 9.78
CA ALA A 28 11.75 5.91 11.09
C ALA A 28 12.58 5.03 12.05
N ASN A 29 13.51 5.67 12.77
CA ASN A 29 14.42 4.96 13.65
C ASN A 29 13.61 4.21 14.71
N LEU A 30 13.77 2.88 14.76
CA LEU A 30 13.08 2.02 15.71
C LEU A 30 13.33 2.45 17.17
N VAL A 31 14.53 2.97 17.47
CA VAL A 31 14.88 3.55 18.78
C VAL A 31 14.06 4.79 19.11
N GLY A 32 13.56 5.52 18.11
CA GLY A 32 12.60 6.62 18.30
C GLY A 32 11.15 6.15 18.42
N ILE A 33 10.78 5.11 17.67
CA ILE A 33 9.42 4.55 17.67
C ILE A 33 9.11 3.87 19.01
N LEU A 34 9.99 3.00 19.50
CA LEU A 34 9.71 2.19 20.70
C LEU A 34 9.45 3.02 21.97
N PRO A 35 10.19 4.11 22.27
CA PRO A 35 9.87 4.97 23.41
C PRO A 35 8.55 5.73 23.23
N ARG A 36 8.19 6.14 22.01
CA ARG A 36 6.89 6.77 21.73
C ARG A 36 5.75 5.78 21.90
N PHE A 37 5.94 4.53 21.48
CA PHE A 37 4.99 3.44 21.62
C PHE A 37 4.79 3.04 23.09
N ARG A 38 5.82 3.12 23.94
CA ARG A 38 5.68 2.80 25.37
C ARG A 38 5.27 3.98 26.25
N LYS A 39 4.92 5.11 25.65
CA LYS A 39 4.75 6.38 26.37
C LYS A 39 3.43 6.44 27.14
N GLU A 40 2.37 5.91 26.57
CA GLU A 40 1.01 6.05 27.09
C GLU A 40 0.43 4.71 27.58
N SER A 41 -0.82 4.71 28.06
CA SER A 41 -1.46 3.57 28.72
C SER A 41 -2.15 2.58 27.76
N VAL A 42 -2.44 2.99 26.53
CA VAL A 42 -3.14 2.19 25.53
C VAL A 42 -2.34 2.13 24.24
N ASP A 43 -1.95 0.92 23.84
CA ASP A 43 -1.16 0.67 22.65
C ASP A 43 -2.04 0.43 21.41
N VAL A 44 -1.59 0.92 20.26
CA VAL A 44 -2.16 0.66 18.94
C VAL A 44 -1.06 0.16 18.02
N THR A 45 -1.31 -1.00 17.44
CA THR A 45 -0.46 -1.60 16.40
C THR A 45 -1.29 -1.78 15.14
N ALA A 46 -0.75 -1.46 13.98
CA ALA A 46 -1.38 -1.74 12.70
C ALA A 46 -0.31 -2.17 11.69
N ASP A 47 -0.73 -3.00 10.73
CA ASP A 47 0.07 -3.46 9.60
C ASP A 47 -0.62 -2.99 8.31
N ILE A 48 0.16 -2.53 7.33
CA ILE A 48 -0.37 -2.23 5.99
C ILE A 48 -0.20 -3.49 5.14
N GLU A 49 -1.33 -4.18 4.93
CA GLU A 49 -1.38 -5.37 4.11
C GLU A 49 -0.75 -5.12 2.73
N GLU A 50 0.30 -5.87 2.44
CA GLU A 50 1.00 -5.84 1.15
C GLU A 50 1.43 -4.43 0.71
N MET A 51 1.90 -3.59 1.65
CA MET A 51 2.28 -2.17 1.46
C MET A 51 3.03 -1.87 0.15
N PHE A 52 3.99 -2.72 -0.25
CA PHE A 52 4.76 -2.50 -1.47
C PHE A 52 3.94 -2.73 -2.74
N MET A 53 3.04 -3.70 -2.73
CA MET A 53 2.18 -4.03 -3.87
C MET A 53 1.11 -2.96 -4.12
N GLN A 54 0.82 -2.11 -3.13
CA GLN A 54 -0.03 -0.94 -3.30
C GLN A 54 0.67 0.20 -4.08
N VAL A 55 2.01 0.16 -4.22
CA VAL A 55 2.78 1.23 -4.88
C VAL A 55 3.21 0.80 -6.28
N LYS A 56 2.75 1.53 -7.29
CA LYS A 56 3.10 1.28 -8.69
C LYS A 56 4.56 1.59 -9.01
N VAL A 57 5.13 0.79 -9.91
CA VAL A 57 6.41 1.08 -10.57
C VAL A 57 6.14 1.94 -11.82
N PRO A 58 6.84 3.08 -12.00
CA PRO A 58 6.71 3.91 -13.19
C PRO A 58 6.92 3.12 -14.48
N LYS A 59 6.20 3.48 -15.56
CA LYS A 59 6.25 2.74 -16.85
C LYS A 59 7.67 2.50 -17.37
N HIS A 60 8.59 3.44 -17.18
CA HIS A 60 9.99 3.31 -17.61
C HIS A 60 10.82 2.33 -16.76
N GLY A 61 10.41 2.05 -15.52
CA GLY A 61 11.10 1.12 -14.61
C GLY A 61 10.59 -0.33 -14.69
N LYS A 62 9.36 -0.55 -15.19
CA LYS A 62 8.74 -1.89 -15.20
C LYS A 62 9.55 -2.95 -15.97
N GLY A 63 10.28 -2.54 -17.02
CA GLY A 63 11.07 -3.45 -17.84
C GLY A 63 12.19 -4.17 -17.07
N ALA A 64 12.69 -3.59 -15.98
CA ALA A 64 13.69 -4.21 -15.11
C ALA A 64 13.11 -5.29 -14.18
N LEU A 65 11.78 -5.39 -14.07
CA LEU A 65 11.06 -6.31 -13.18
C LEU A 65 10.35 -7.44 -13.94
N ARG A 66 10.94 -7.85 -15.07
CA ARG A 66 10.46 -8.99 -15.85
C ARG A 66 10.97 -10.29 -15.26
N PHE A 67 10.16 -11.33 -15.33
CA PHE A 67 10.51 -12.67 -14.89
C PHE A 67 9.91 -13.72 -15.81
N LEU A 68 10.54 -14.88 -15.80
CA LEU A 68 10.10 -16.06 -16.55
C LEU A 68 9.28 -16.96 -15.63
N TRP A 69 8.18 -17.51 -16.16
CA TRP A 69 7.30 -18.42 -15.45
C TRP A 69 7.13 -19.71 -16.26
N TRP A 70 7.36 -20.85 -15.62
CA TRP A 70 7.13 -22.16 -16.23
C TRP A 70 5.78 -22.72 -15.79
N PRO A 71 4.81 -22.89 -16.71
CA PRO A 71 3.51 -23.44 -16.37
C PRO A 71 3.63 -24.82 -15.72
N GLN A 72 2.96 -25.01 -14.59
CA GLN A 72 3.02 -26.24 -13.77
C GLN A 72 4.44 -26.58 -13.25
N GLY A 73 5.37 -25.63 -13.30
CA GLY A 73 6.76 -25.85 -12.89
C GLY A 73 7.54 -26.79 -13.80
N ASP A 74 7.11 -26.98 -15.04
CA ASP A 74 7.77 -27.86 -16.02
C ASP A 74 8.88 -27.09 -16.77
N PRO A 75 10.17 -27.29 -16.44
CA PRO A 75 11.28 -26.56 -17.05
C PRO A 75 11.53 -26.95 -18.51
N LEU A 76 10.88 -28.00 -19.03
CA LEU A 76 11.00 -28.44 -20.41
C LEU A 76 10.08 -27.68 -21.36
N LYS A 77 9.07 -26.98 -20.83
CA LYS A 77 8.20 -26.09 -21.61
C LYS A 77 8.85 -24.73 -21.81
N ASP A 78 8.44 -24.05 -22.86
CA ASP A 78 8.80 -22.65 -23.06
C ASP A 78 8.25 -21.80 -21.91
N PRO A 79 9.07 -20.93 -21.30
CA PRO A 79 8.60 -20.05 -20.24
C PRO A 79 7.70 -18.94 -20.81
N GLU A 80 6.74 -18.52 -19.99
CA GLU A 80 5.97 -17.31 -20.18
C GLU A 80 6.69 -16.12 -19.54
N GLU A 81 6.76 -14.98 -20.24
CA GLU A 81 7.31 -13.74 -19.70
C GLU A 81 6.22 -12.93 -19.00
N TYR A 82 6.47 -12.57 -17.74
CA TYR A 82 5.62 -11.70 -16.95
C TYR A 82 6.42 -10.49 -16.46
N GLN A 83 5.71 -9.44 -16.03
CA GLN A 83 6.31 -8.20 -15.57
C GLN A 83 5.59 -7.69 -14.34
N ILE A 84 6.33 -7.41 -13.27
CA ILE A 84 5.78 -6.80 -12.06
C ILE A 84 5.50 -5.31 -12.33
N THR A 85 4.30 -4.85 -11.98
CA THR A 85 3.85 -3.46 -12.18
C THR A 85 3.88 -2.61 -10.91
N VAL A 86 4.18 -3.23 -9.77
CA VAL A 86 4.21 -2.66 -8.41
C VAL A 86 5.55 -2.90 -7.74
N GLN A 87 5.82 -2.25 -6.62
CA GLN A 87 7.08 -2.42 -5.90
C GLN A 87 7.18 -3.87 -5.38
N PRO A 88 8.17 -4.65 -5.79
CA PRO A 88 8.28 -6.05 -5.39
C PRO A 88 8.95 -6.18 -4.01
N PHE A 89 8.64 -7.25 -3.31
CA PHE A 89 9.47 -7.67 -2.17
C PHE A 89 10.88 -8.04 -2.64
N GLY A 90 11.90 -7.60 -1.90
CA GLY A 90 13.32 -7.90 -2.18
C GLY A 90 14.07 -6.81 -2.95
N ALA A 91 13.39 -5.78 -3.47
CA ALA A 91 14.05 -4.62 -4.07
C ALA A 91 14.42 -3.57 -3.00
N THR A 92 15.66 -3.09 -3.02
CA THR A 92 16.17 -2.06 -2.08
C THR A 92 15.42 -0.74 -2.16
N SER A 93 14.83 -0.42 -3.31
CA SER A 93 14.06 0.81 -3.51
C SER A 93 12.63 0.74 -2.98
N SER A 94 12.08 -0.45 -2.72
CA SER A 94 10.66 -0.59 -2.38
C SER A 94 10.26 0.06 -1.05
N PRO A 95 11.04 -0.04 0.05
CA PRO A 95 10.71 0.64 1.30
C PRO A 95 10.62 2.17 1.17
N ILE A 96 11.56 2.80 0.45
CA ILE A 96 11.53 4.26 0.26
C ILE A 96 10.36 4.68 -0.64
N CYS A 97 10.06 3.93 -1.69
CA CYS A 97 8.90 4.20 -2.55
C CYS A 97 7.58 4.10 -1.76
N ALA A 98 7.46 3.08 -0.90
CA ALA A 98 6.31 2.89 -0.03
C ALA A 98 6.17 4.01 1.02
N LYS A 99 7.26 4.36 1.71
CA LYS A 99 7.27 5.48 2.66
C LYS A 99 6.96 6.82 1.98
N PHE A 100 7.45 7.04 0.77
CA PHE A 100 7.13 8.23 -0.02
C PHE A 100 5.63 8.30 -0.33
N ALA A 101 5.04 7.19 -0.80
CA ALA A 101 3.60 7.12 -1.08
C ALA A 101 2.77 7.40 0.17
N LEU A 102 3.13 6.79 1.31
CA LEU A 102 2.46 7.01 2.59
C LEU A 102 2.50 8.49 3.03
N ASN A 103 3.68 9.10 2.97
CA ASN A 103 3.85 10.53 3.27
C ASN A 103 3.12 11.44 2.28
N ARG A 104 3.02 11.03 1.01
CA ARG A 104 2.28 11.76 -0.02
C ARG A 104 0.78 11.74 0.27
N ALA A 105 0.23 10.58 0.63
CA ALA A 105 -1.17 10.44 1.04
C ALA A 105 -1.51 11.36 2.22
N ALA A 106 -0.65 11.41 3.25
CA ALA A 106 -0.84 12.34 4.37
C ALA A 106 -0.79 13.82 3.95
N ARG A 107 0.04 14.19 2.97
CA ARG A 107 0.11 15.57 2.46
C ARG A 107 -1.09 15.95 1.61
N GLU A 108 -1.57 15.04 0.78
CA GLU A 108 -2.69 15.29 -0.14
C GLU A 108 -4.05 15.22 0.56
N PHE A 109 -4.24 14.21 1.42
CA PHE A 109 -5.55 13.92 2.03
C PHE A 109 -5.62 14.28 3.53
N GLY A 110 -4.52 14.75 4.14
CA GLY A 110 -4.45 15.05 5.57
C GLY A 110 -5.12 16.34 6.03
N THR A 111 -5.62 17.18 5.12
CA THR A 111 -6.33 18.39 5.50
C THR A 111 -7.60 18.03 6.30
N GLY A 112 -7.71 18.55 7.52
CA GLY A 112 -8.84 18.27 8.42
C GLY A 112 -8.65 17.05 9.33
N TYR A 113 -7.52 16.34 9.23
CA TYR A 113 -7.18 15.25 10.16
C TYR A 113 -6.43 15.75 11.39
N GLU A 114 -6.53 14.99 12.47
CA GLU A 114 -5.83 15.28 13.72
C GLU A 114 -4.31 15.19 13.53
N ARG A 115 -3.58 16.10 14.19
CA ARG A 115 -2.11 16.12 14.09
C ARG A 115 -1.45 14.83 14.55
N ALA A 116 -2.08 14.09 15.46
CA ALA A 116 -1.61 12.78 15.90
C ALA A 116 -1.59 11.75 14.75
N VAL A 117 -2.61 11.76 13.87
CA VAL A 117 -2.71 10.88 12.70
C VAL A 117 -1.58 11.17 11.72
N LEU A 118 -1.41 12.44 11.34
CA LEU A 118 -0.38 12.86 10.39
C LEU A 118 1.02 12.59 10.90
N LYS A 119 1.26 12.86 12.20
CA LYS A 119 2.55 12.60 12.84
C LYS A 119 2.85 11.10 12.93
N ALA A 120 1.85 10.26 13.15
CA ALA A 120 2.07 8.81 13.18
C ALA A 120 2.52 8.28 11.81
N ILE A 121 1.93 8.75 10.72
CA ILE A 121 2.36 8.39 9.36
C ILE A 121 3.82 8.75 9.11
N GLU A 122 4.23 9.93 9.57
CA GLU A 122 5.60 10.41 9.40
C GLU A 122 6.59 9.65 10.30
N GLU A 123 6.28 9.46 11.58
CA GLU A 123 7.27 9.09 12.61
C GLU A 123 7.09 7.70 13.26
N ASN A 124 5.94 7.07 13.09
CA ASN A 124 5.57 5.86 13.85
C ASN A 124 5.45 4.59 12.98
N PHE A 125 5.69 4.69 11.67
CA PHE A 125 5.80 3.52 10.79
C PHE A 125 7.24 3.02 10.71
N TYR A 126 7.44 1.75 11.09
CA TYR A 126 8.62 0.97 10.77
C TYR A 126 8.29 0.09 9.56
N VAL A 127 8.66 0.56 8.36
CA VAL A 127 8.23 -0.06 7.10
C VAL A 127 6.70 -0.11 7.02
N ASP A 128 6.09 -1.29 7.15
CA ASP A 128 4.66 -1.61 7.13
C ASP A 128 3.99 -1.50 8.52
N ASP A 129 4.75 -1.67 9.60
CA ASP A 129 4.23 -1.64 10.97
C ASP A 129 4.06 -0.23 11.52
N CYS A 130 2.84 0.16 11.90
CA CYS A 130 2.55 1.35 12.69
C CYS A 130 2.49 1.02 14.18
N LEU A 131 3.29 1.73 15.00
CA LEU A 131 3.28 1.61 16.45
C LEU A 131 3.00 2.95 17.11
N ALA A 132 1.85 3.08 17.77
CA ALA A 132 1.43 4.30 18.47
C ALA A 132 0.83 3.97 19.84
N SER A 133 0.80 4.94 20.76
CA SER A 133 0.14 4.78 22.05
C SER A 133 -0.62 6.04 22.45
N PHE A 134 -1.71 5.86 23.19
CA PHE A 134 -2.65 6.91 23.60
C PHE A 134 -3.01 6.82 25.09
N PRO A 135 -3.34 7.95 25.75
CA PRO A 135 -3.71 7.98 27.17
C PRO A 135 -5.05 7.28 27.47
N THR A 136 -5.93 7.17 26.48
CA THR A 136 -7.28 6.61 26.64
C THR A 136 -7.66 5.70 25.49
N ARG A 137 -8.55 4.74 25.76
CA ARG A 137 -9.10 3.83 24.75
C ARG A 137 -9.85 4.60 23.66
N ASP A 138 -10.58 5.65 24.02
CA ASP A 138 -11.37 6.42 23.07
C ASP A 138 -10.48 7.20 22.08
N GLU A 139 -9.35 7.72 22.55
CA GLU A 139 -8.34 8.33 21.66
C GLU A 139 -7.72 7.31 20.72
N ALA A 140 -7.35 6.13 21.24
CA ALA A 140 -6.81 5.04 20.42
C ALA A 140 -7.79 4.60 19.32
N LEU A 141 -9.08 4.43 19.65
CA LEU A 141 -10.12 4.06 18.69
C LEU A 141 -10.36 5.16 17.64
N ARG A 142 -10.40 6.43 18.05
CA ARG A 142 -10.53 7.56 17.11
C ARG A 142 -9.32 7.61 16.17
N PHE A 143 -8.12 7.47 16.71
CA PHE A 143 -6.90 7.42 15.91
C PHE A 143 -6.93 6.28 14.89
N ALA A 144 -7.22 5.05 15.32
CA ALA A 144 -7.29 3.88 14.45
C ALA A 144 -8.29 4.11 13.30
N LYS A 145 -9.50 4.59 13.62
CA LYS A 145 -10.51 4.92 12.60
C LYS A 145 -10.00 5.97 11.61
N LYS A 146 -9.35 7.03 12.10
CA LYS A 146 -8.92 8.16 11.28
C LYS A 146 -7.70 7.87 10.44
N ILE A 147 -6.74 7.09 10.93
CA ILE A 147 -5.57 6.71 10.15
C ILE A 147 -5.97 5.76 9.01
N THR A 148 -6.87 4.80 9.27
CA THR A 148 -7.45 3.94 8.23
C THR A 148 -8.20 4.78 7.17
N GLU A 149 -9.12 5.65 7.59
CA GLU A 149 -9.88 6.52 6.67
C GLU A 149 -8.98 7.38 5.77
N LEU A 150 -7.85 7.84 6.31
CA LEU A 150 -6.90 8.65 5.54
C LEU A 150 -6.10 7.81 4.55
N LEU A 151 -5.63 6.64 4.97
CA LEU A 151 -4.78 5.78 4.13
C LEU A 151 -5.58 5.06 3.04
N GLU A 152 -6.88 4.86 3.23
CA GLU A 152 -7.78 4.34 2.18
C GLU A 152 -8.11 5.40 1.09
N LYS A 153 -7.95 6.70 1.39
CA LYS A 153 -8.16 7.75 0.38
C LYS A 153 -7.03 7.74 -0.64
N GLY A 154 -7.39 7.73 -1.91
CA GLY A 154 -6.44 7.62 -3.01
C GLY A 154 -6.18 6.18 -3.46
N ASP A 155 -6.71 5.17 -2.76
CA ASP A 155 -6.60 3.78 -3.19
C ASP A 155 -7.32 3.54 -4.51
N ILE A 156 -6.69 2.74 -5.36
CA ILE A 156 -7.28 2.31 -6.63
C ILE A 156 -8.04 1.02 -6.38
N VAL A 157 -9.30 1.01 -6.80
CA VAL A 157 -10.22 -0.12 -6.62
C VAL A 157 -10.82 -0.54 -7.95
N LEU A 158 -10.99 -1.84 -8.12
CA LEU A 158 -11.92 -2.41 -9.07
C LEU A 158 -13.34 -2.32 -8.53
N LEU A 159 -14.25 -1.91 -9.39
CA LEU A 159 -15.66 -1.84 -9.10
C LEU A 159 -16.32 -3.15 -9.51
N ALA A 160 -16.73 -3.96 -8.54
CA ALA A 160 -17.41 -5.20 -8.82
C ALA A 160 -18.82 -4.93 -9.40
N SER A 161 -19.08 -5.36 -10.65
CA SER A 161 -20.40 -5.27 -11.29
C SER A 161 -21.14 -6.60 -11.21
N GLU A 162 -22.47 -6.55 -11.24
CA GLU A 162 -23.34 -7.74 -11.26
C GLU A 162 -23.32 -8.48 -12.61
N THR A 163 -22.75 -7.85 -13.65
CA THR A 163 -22.59 -8.41 -15.00
C THR A 163 -21.13 -8.29 -15.45
N PRO A 164 -20.25 -9.19 -14.98
CA PRO A 164 -18.84 -9.12 -15.32
C PRO A 164 -18.63 -9.52 -16.78
N THR A 165 -18.11 -8.60 -17.60
CA THR A 165 -17.39 -8.97 -18.81
C THR A 165 -15.93 -9.17 -18.41
N HIS A 166 -15.42 -10.40 -18.52
CA HIS A 166 -14.03 -10.73 -18.22
C HIS A 166 -13.09 -9.71 -18.89
N GLY A 167 -12.18 -9.13 -18.10
CA GLY A 167 -11.19 -8.16 -18.58
C GLY A 167 -11.67 -6.70 -18.76
N LYS A 168 -12.90 -6.35 -18.36
CA LYS A 168 -13.44 -4.97 -18.47
C LYS A 168 -14.05 -4.46 -17.16
N TRP A 169 -13.38 -4.71 -16.04
CA TRP A 169 -13.83 -4.19 -14.76
C TRP A 169 -13.53 -2.68 -14.70
N PRO A 170 -14.53 -1.82 -14.39
CA PRO A 170 -14.28 -0.41 -14.26
C PRO A 170 -13.41 -0.14 -13.02
N MET A 171 -12.40 0.71 -13.20
CA MET A 171 -11.48 1.15 -12.15
C MET A 171 -11.92 2.49 -11.60
N GLY A 172 -11.54 2.77 -10.36
CA GLY A 172 -11.62 4.12 -9.83
C GLY A 172 -10.77 4.33 -8.60
N THR A 173 -10.66 5.58 -8.17
CA THR A 173 -9.89 5.99 -7.00
C THR A 173 -10.85 6.36 -5.87
N ILE A 174 -10.58 5.90 -4.65
CA ILE A 174 -11.38 6.29 -3.48
C ILE A 174 -11.17 7.78 -3.21
N ASP A 175 -12.23 8.57 -3.39
CA ASP A 175 -12.26 10.01 -3.14
C ASP A 175 -12.58 10.31 -1.67
N ALA A 176 -13.50 9.55 -1.09
CA ALA A 176 -13.93 9.71 0.30
C ALA A 176 -14.55 8.43 0.84
N VAL A 177 -14.38 8.21 2.13
CA VAL A 177 -14.98 7.09 2.86
C VAL A 177 -16.16 7.60 3.69
N GLU A 178 -17.33 6.98 3.54
CA GLU A 178 -18.55 7.33 4.27
C GLU A 178 -18.81 6.24 5.34
N THR A 179 -18.73 6.61 6.62
CA THR A 179 -19.07 5.70 7.74
C THR A 179 -20.52 5.87 8.15
N ASP A 180 -21.18 4.76 8.49
CA ASP A 180 -22.47 4.80 9.17
C ASP A 180 -22.34 5.28 10.64
N GLY A 181 -23.47 5.49 11.30
CA GLY A 181 -23.54 5.97 12.69
C GLY A 181 -22.84 5.05 13.71
N ASP A 182 -22.60 3.79 13.33
CA ASP A 182 -21.91 2.79 14.15
C ASP A 182 -20.40 2.73 13.90
N GLY A 183 -19.91 3.56 12.96
CA GLY A 183 -18.49 3.73 12.68
C GLY A 183 -17.90 2.67 11.74
N LEU A 184 -18.73 1.81 11.15
CA LEU A 184 -18.33 0.86 10.12
C LEU A 184 -18.39 1.53 8.74
N MET A 185 -17.38 1.25 7.92
CA MET A 185 -17.28 1.79 6.57
C MET A 185 -18.10 0.90 5.64
N GLN A 186 -19.33 1.33 5.31
CA GLN A 186 -20.17 0.59 4.37
C GLN A 186 -20.04 1.12 2.96
N THR A 187 -19.87 2.44 2.76
CA THR A 187 -19.93 3.07 1.44
C THR A 187 -18.75 4.01 1.24
N VAL A 188 -18.20 4.04 0.03
CA VAL A 188 -17.18 5.01 -0.37
C VAL A 188 -17.59 5.73 -1.65
N ALA A 189 -17.15 6.97 -1.78
CA ALA A 189 -17.19 7.71 -3.04
C ALA A 189 -15.96 7.34 -3.87
N VAL A 190 -16.18 6.87 -5.09
CA VAL A 190 -15.12 6.47 -6.02
C VAL A 190 -15.14 7.40 -7.23
N HIS A 191 -14.00 7.96 -7.58
CA HIS A 191 -13.77 8.68 -8.83
C HIS A 191 -13.46 7.70 -9.95
N THR A 192 -14.23 7.74 -11.04
CA THR A 192 -14.00 6.91 -12.24
C THR A 192 -13.88 7.80 -13.47
N ASP A 193 -13.42 7.26 -14.59
CA ASP A 193 -13.42 7.95 -15.89
C ASP A 193 -14.82 8.44 -16.31
N GLY A 194 -15.88 7.79 -15.82
CA GLY A 194 -17.27 8.16 -16.05
C GLY A 194 -17.85 9.16 -15.03
N GLY A 195 -17.04 9.66 -14.09
CA GLY A 195 -17.44 10.55 -13.01
C GLY A 195 -17.47 9.89 -11.64
N LYS A 196 -17.97 10.62 -10.63
CA LYS A 196 -18.03 10.15 -9.24
C LYS A 196 -19.22 9.22 -9.02
N ILE A 197 -18.98 8.09 -8.36
CA ILE A 197 -20.01 7.12 -7.98
C ILE A 197 -19.92 6.79 -6.48
N ARG A 198 -21.02 6.32 -5.89
CA ARG A 198 -21.02 5.73 -4.54
C ARG A 198 -21.11 4.21 -4.62
N ARG A 199 -20.29 3.51 -3.84
CA ARG A 199 -20.23 2.05 -3.84
C ARG A 199 -20.04 1.48 -2.44
N ASP A 200 -20.71 0.36 -2.19
CA ASP A 200 -20.50 -0.42 -0.98
C ASP A 200 -19.10 -1.02 -0.99
N VAL A 201 -18.39 -1.00 0.15
CA VAL A 201 -17.01 -1.48 0.25
C VAL A 201 -16.89 -2.96 -0.14
N ARG A 202 -17.94 -3.77 0.07
CA ARG A 202 -17.97 -5.19 -0.33
C ARG A 202 -18.02 -5.40 -1.85
N ARG A 203 -18.29 -4.33 -2.60
CA ARG A 203 -18.28 -4.31 -4.07
C ARG A 203 -17.02 -3.65 -4.61
N LEU A 204 -16.03 -3.42 -3.76
CA LEU A 204 -14.72 -2.94 -4.15
C LEU A 204 -13.71 -4.06 -3.95
N CYS A 205 -12.86 -4.25 -4.95
CA CYS A 205 -11.66 -5.05 -4.79
C CYS A 205 -10.48 -4.09 -4.91
N LEU A 206 -9.61 -4.04 -3.91
CA LEU A 206 -8.38 -3.26 -4.00
C LEU A 206 -7.63 -3.72 -5.25
N LEU A 207 -7.25 -2.77 -6.09
CA LEU A 207 -6.53 -3.08 -7.31
C LEU A 207 -5.06 -2.79 -7.10
N GLU A 208 -4.36 -3.83 -6.69
CA GLU A 208 -2.91 -3.84 -6.69
C GLU A 208 -2.41 -3.70 -8.15
N GLY A 209 -1.95 -2.51 -8.49
CA GLY A 209 -1.05 -2.37 -9.62
C GLY A 209 -1.60 -2.33 -11.05
N ALA A 210 -2.82 -1.84 -11.32
CA ALA A 210 -3.28 -1.66 -12.71
C ALA A 210 -3.27 -0.19 -13.19
N ASP A 211 -2.44 0.04 -14.22
CA ASP A 211 -2.26 1.15 -15.20
C ASP A 211 -2.07 2.61 -14.78
#